data_AF-A0A955M6A6-F1
#
_entry.id   AF-A0A955M6A6-F1
#
_cell.length_a   1.000
_cell.length_b   1.000
_cell.length_c   1.000
_cell.angle_alpha   90.00
_cell.angle_beta   90.00
_cell.angle_gamma   90.00
#
_symmetry.space_group_name_H-M   'P 1'
#
loop_
_entity.id
_entity.type
_entity.pdbx_description
1 polymer ?
#
loop_
_entity_poly.entity_id
_entity_poly.type
_entity_poly.pdbx_seq_one_letter_code
_entity_poly.pdbx_strand_id
1 'polypeptide(L)'
;MPRLFFPILRNFLLWCAAVALTLGAVYGGLCLRRPPQTDATIALYPGITYQRRFYSAPRPIMAHIVEFDLTQGGFAWFVTPPVDPGERMTSARTARELAEQFHLQIAVNGSHFEPFRSEGPWDYYPHAGDPVDVMGYAVSDGRMYSDNRAEWPKFCFNAQQVFVCGVGQVLKATQAIAGGRLLLRWGNVSPNMDGPLPSQPLPRTVVGYNALRTRAWLVVVDGRQKGYSEGMSLFEMGEYMRDLGADFVLNLDGGGSTTLVIER
;
A
#
# COMPACT_ATOMS: atom_id res chain seq x y z
N MET A 1 -9.70 58.73 -9.12
CA MET A 1 -9.00 57.52 -8.64
C MET A 1 -9.43 56.16 -9.25
N PRO A 2 -10.19 56.02 -10.38
CA PRO A 2 -10.51 54.69 -10.93
C PRO A 2 -9.55 54.18 -12.03
N ARG A 3 -8.66 55.02 -12.60
CA ARG A 3 -7.85 54.66 -13.79
C ARG A 3 -6.65 53.72 -13.53
N LEU A 4 -6.20 53.59 -12.28
CA LEU A 4 -5.07 52.70 -11.91
C LEU A 4 -5.51 51.28 -11.49
N PHE A 5 -6.79 51.07 -11.18
CA PHE A 5 -7.31 49.79 -10.66
C PHE A 5 -7.49 48.74 -11.77
N PHE A 6 -7.90 49.18 -12.96
CA PHE A 6 -8.16 48.33 -14.12
C PHE A 6 -6.92 47.57 -14.66
N PRO A 7 -5.75 48.21 -14.85
CA PRO A 7 -4.55 47.50 -15.32
C PRO A 7 -3.98 46.52 -14.28
N ILE A 8 -4.08 46.84 -12.98
CA ILE A 8 -3.65 45.95 -11.90
C ILE A 8 -4.53 44.71 -11.84
N LEU A 9 -5.86 44.87 -11.87
CA LEU A 9 -6.80 43.75 -11.89
C LEU A 9 -6.62 42.88 -13.15
N ARG A 10 -6.43 43.49 -14.31
CA ARG A 10 -6.15 42.76 -15.56
C ARG A 10 -4.86 41.95 -15.47
N ASN A 11 -3.77 42.55 -14.98
CA ASN A 11 -2.49 41.86 -14.85
C ASN A 11 -2.57 40.72 -13.82
N PHE A 12 -3.31 40.93 -12.72
CA PHE A 12 -3.58 39.88 -11.73
C PHE A 12 -4.36 38.71 -12.35
N LEU A 13 -5.44 38.97 -13.10
CA LEU A 13 -6.20 37.94 -13.78
C LEU A 13 -5.39 37.18 -14.83
N LEU A 14 -4.56 37.88 -15.61
CA LEU A 14 -3.65 37.25 -16.58
C LEU A 14 -2.62 36.37 -15.87
N TRP A 15 -2.09 36.82 -14.74
CA TRP A 15 -1.17 36.02 -13.93
C TRP A 15 -1.85 34.77 -13.36
N CYS A 16 -3.07 34.88 -12.79
CA CYS A 16 -3.84 33.73 -12.34
C CYS A 16 -4.13 32.73 -13.46
N ALA A 17 -4.48 33.22 -14.66
CA ALA A 17 -4.71 32.37 -15.83
C ALA A 17 -3.42 31.64 -16.26
N ALA A 18 -2.28 32.34 -16.26
CA ALA A 18 -0.99 31.74 -16.57
C ALA A 18 -0.59 30.65 -15.55
N VAL A 19 -0.80 30.91 -14.25
CA VAL A 19 -0.58 29.91 -13.19
C VAL A 19 -1.50 28.70 -13.39
N ALA A 20 -2.80 28.92 -13.63
CA ALA A 20 -3.75 27.83 -13.85
C ALA A 20 -3.41 26.97 -15.07
N LEU A 21 -3.02 27.60 -16.19
CA LEU A 21 -2.57 26.90 -17.39
C LEU A 21 -1.30 26.10 -17.14
N THR A 22 -0.35 26.67 -16.39
CA THR A 22 0.90 25.99 -16.05
C THR A 22 0.64 24.76 -15.17
N LEU A 23 -0.17 24.91 -14.12
CA LEU A 23 -0.59 23.79 -13.27
C LEU A 23 -1.36 22.73 -14.05
N GLY A 24 -2.25 23.14 -14.95
CA GLY A 24 -2.98 22.25 -15.84
C GLY A 24 -2.07 21.48 -16.79
N ALA A 25 -1.08 22.14 -17.38
CA ALA A 25 -0.09 21.52 -18.26
C ALA A 25 0.81 20.54 -17.51
N VAL A 26 1.27 20.89 -16.31
CA VAL A 26 2.05 19.99 -15.44
C VAL A 26 1.22 18.77 -15.06
N TYR A 27 -0.01 18.97 -14.58
CA TYR A 27 -0.90 17.87 -14.21
C TYR A 27 -1.24 16.96 -15.42
N GLY A 28 -1.55 17.56 -16.57
CA GLY A 28 -1.79 16.84 -17.82
C GLY A 28 -0.57 16.04 -18.25
N GLY A 29 0.63 16.64 -18.19
CA GLY A 29 1.89 15.96 -18.48
C GLY A 29 2.16 14.77 -17.55
N LEU A 30 1.87 14.91 -16.25
CA LEU A 30 1.97 13.80 -15.28
C LEU A 30 0.96 12.69 -15.59
N CYS A 31 -0.26 13.03 -16.00
CA CYS A 31 -1.26 12.03 -16.41
C CYS A 31 -0.83 11.28 -17.67
N LEU A 32 -0.21 11.95 -18.63
CA LEU A 32 0.30 11.34 -19.86
C LEU A 32 1.52 10.42 -19.63
N ARG A 33 2.23 10.58 -18.52
CA ARG A 33 3.34 9.70 -18.11
C ARG A 33 2.87 8.42 -17.41
N ARG A 34 1.57 8.27 -17.13
CA ARG A 34 1.05 7.04 -16.54
C ARG A 34 1.29 5.86 -17.48
N PRO A 35 1.54 4.66 -16.94
CA PRO A 35 1.58 3.46 -17.75
C PRO A 35 0.28 3.30 -18.56
N PRO A 36 0.32 2.68 -19.75
CA PRO A 36 -0.90 2.41 -20.50
C PRO A 36 -1.81 1.45 -19.73
N GLN A 37 -3.14 1.65 -19.85
CA GLN A 37 -4.20 0.76 -19.32
C GLN A 37 -4.23 -0.57 -20.08
N THR A 38 -3.19 -1.35 -19.86
CA THR A 38 -2.91 -2.60 -20.57
C THR A 38 -2.24 -3.57 -19.63
N ASP A 39 -2.50 -4.83 -19.89
CA ASP A 39 -1.87 -5.93 -19.19
C ASP A 39 -0.38 -6.03 -19.50
N ALA A 40 0.39 -6.39 -18.49
CA ALA A 40 1.80 -6.72 -18.65
C ALA A 40 2.17 -7.83 -17.66
N THR A 41 3.11 -8.68 -18.03
CA THR A 41 3.69 -9.68 -17.13
C THR A 41 5.19 -9.71 -17.33
N ILE A 42 5.93 -9.64 -16.22
CA ILE A 42 7.37 -9.48 -16.19
C ILE A 42 7.92 -10.41 -15.12
N ALA A 43 8.80 -11.34 -15.50
CA ALA A 43 9.61 -12.06 -14.52
C ALA A 43 10.63 -11.06 -13.94
N LEU A 44 10.50 -10.75 -12.64
CA LEU A 44 11.38 -9.79 -11.98
C LEU A 44 12.68 -10.47 -11.53
N TYR A 45 12.52 -11.59 -10.83
CA TYR A 45 13.60 -12.38 -10.22
C TYR A 45 13.21 -13.86 -10.27
N PRO A 46 14.13 -14.81 -10.03
CA PRO A 46 13.77 -16.21 -9.84
C PRO A 46 12.66 -16.36 -8.79
N GLY A 47 11.56 -17.03 -9.15
CA GLY A 47 10.40 -17.22 -8.28
C GLY A 47 9.54 -15.97 -8.05
N ILE A 48 9.82 -14.82 -8.67
CA ILE A 48 9.05 -13.57 -8.45
C ILE A 48 8.59 -12.99 -9.79
N THR A 49 7.26 -12.88 -9.94
CA THR A 49 6.63 -12.35 -11.15
C THR A 49 5.81 -11.12 -10.83
N TYR A 50 6.01 -10.05 -11.60
CA TYR A 50 5.15 -8.89 -11.60
C TYR A 50 4.11 -8.97 -12.72
N GLN A 51 2.87 -8.62 -12.39
CA GLN A 51 1.79 -8.45 -13.34
C GLN A 51 1.15 -7.08 -13.16
N ARG A 52 0.88 -6.40 -14.27
CA ARG A 52 -0.05 -5.28 -14.33
C ARG A 52 -1.32 -5.78 -14.98
N ARG A 53 -2.47 -5.56 -14.36
CA ARG A 53 -3.78 -5.97 -14.89
C ARG A 53 -4.69 -4.75 -14.99
N PHE A 54 -5.31 -4.59 -16.16
CA PHE A 54 -6.30 -3.55 -16.41
C PHE A 54 -7.70 -4.17 -16.54
N TYR A 55 -8.65 -3.59 -15.80
CA TYR A 55 -10.07 -3.92 -15.90
C TYR A 55 -10.84 -2.67 -16.28
N SER A 56 -11.73 -2.78 -17.28
CA SER A 56 -12.54 -1.65 -17.75
C SER A 56 -13.92 -1.57 -17.10
N ALA A 57 -14.45 -2.68 -16.60
CA ALA A 57 -15.77 -2.79 -16.00
C ALA A 57 -15.70 -3.35 -14.56
N PRO A 58 -16.56 -2.86 -13.63
CA PRO A 58 -17.58 -1.82 -13.81
C PRO A 58 -16.99 -0.40 -13.94
N ARG A 59 -15.69 -0.24 -13.67
CA ARG A 59 -14.94 1.00 -13.82
C ARG A 59 -13.47 0.68 -14.13
N PRO A 60 -12.69 1.65 -14.62
CA PRO A 60 -11.25 1.48 -14.83
C PRO A 60 -10.54 1.13 -13.52
N ILE A 61 -9.79 0.03 -13.51
CA ILE A 61 -8.97 -0.40 -12.38
C ILE A 61 -7.61 -0.85 -12.92
N MET A 62 -6.56 -0.30 -12.34
CA MET A 62 -5.17 -0.74 -12.53
C MET A 62 -4.69 -1.47 -11.28
N ALA A 63 -4.47 -2.77 -11.42
CA ALA A 63 -3.92 -3.62 -10.37
C ALA A 63 -2.47 -4.01 -10.67
N HIS A 64 -1.64 -4.00 -9.64
CA HIS A 64 -0.24 -4.35 -9.65
C HIS A 64 -0.02 -5.52 -8.71
N ILE A 65 0.40 -6.66 -9.25
CA ILE A 65 0.51 -7.93 -8.53
C ILE A 65 1.97 -8.34 -8.55
N VAL A 66 2.56 -8.54 -7.39
CA VAL A 66 3.83 -9.26 -7.23
C VAL A 66 3.51 -10.62 -6.65
N GLU A 67 3.67 -11.66 -7.46
CA GLU A 67 3.52 -13.06 -7.05
C GLU A 67 4.87 -13.65 -6.70
N PHE A 68 4.92 -14.34 -5.56
CA PHE A 68 6.08 -15.06 -5.05
C PHE A 68 5.78 -16.55 -5.07
N ASP A 69 6.60 -17.33 -5.78
CA ASP A 69 6.67 -18.78 -5.67
C ASP A 69 7.51 -19.15 -4.44
N LEU A 70 6.81 -19.48 -3.35
CA LEU A 70 7.44 -19.83 -2.08
C LEU A 70 8.19 -21.16 -2.12
N THR A 71 8.01 -21.97 -3.18
CA THR A 71 8.72 -23.25 -3.35
C THR A 71 10.13 -23.07 -3.90
N GLN A 72 10.41 -21.96 -4.59
CA GLN A 72 11.75 -21.65 -5.12
C GLN A 72 12.70 -21.13 -4.04
N GLY A 73 12.17 -20.44 -3.03
CA GLY A 73 12.98 -19.74 -2.01
C GLY A 73 13.83 -18.61 -2.62
N GLY A 74 14.93 -18.26 -1.95
CA GLY A 74 15.91 -17.28 -2.47
C GLY A 74 15.55 -15.81 -2.27
N PHE A 75 14.47 -15.51 -1.55
CA PHE A 75 14.11 -14.16 -1.12
C PHE A 75 13.94 -14.11 0.39
N ALA A 76 14.11 -12.92 0.96
CA ALA A 76 13.91 -12.64 2.38
C ALA A 76 12.83 -11.58 2.54
N TRP A 77 12.04 -11.72 3.61
CA TRP A 77 11.06 -10.72 4.01
C TRP A 77 11.73 -9.68 4.88
N PHE A 78 11.31 -8.43 4.72
CA PHE A 78 11.81 -7.30 5.49
C PHE A 78 10.63 -6.45 5.96
N VAL A 79 10.61 -6.11 7.25
CA VAL A 79 9.70 -5.14 7.85
C VAL A 79 10.55 -4.03 8.44
N THR A 80 10.07 -2.79 8.34
CA THR A 80 10.79 -1.62 8.85
C THR A 80 11.17 -1.81 10.33
N PRO A 81 12.45 -1.65 10.71
CA PRO A 81 12.86 -1.76 12.10
C PRO A 81 12.43 -0.53 12.92
N PRO A 82 12.35 -0.64 14.27
CA PRO A 82 12.18 0.53 15.14
C PRO A 82 13.35 1.51 14.98
N VAL A 83 13.15 2.76 15.40
CA VAL A 83 14.20 3.80 15.35
C VAL A 83 15.40 3.39 16.19
N ASP A 84 15.15 2.99 17.43
CA ASP A 84 16.18 2.55 18.36
C ASP A 84 15.89 1.15 18.94
N PRO A 85 16.91 0.32 19.21
CA PRO A 85 16.78 -0.99 19.86
C PRO A 85 16.29 -0.88 21.32
N GLY A 86 15.00 -0.62 21.52
CA GLY A 86 14.46 -0.29 22.84
C GLY A 86 13.12 0.43 22.74
N GLU A 87 12.97 1.19 21.67
CA GLU A 87 11.80 2.01 21.43
C GLU A 87 10.72 1.24 20.70
N ARG A 88 9.50 1.75 20.87
CA ARG A 88 8.31 1.21 20.23
C ARG A 88 8.00 1.85 18.88
N MET A 89 8.59 3.01 18.63
CA MET A 89 8.31 3.80 17.45
C MET A 89 9.24 3.40 16.31
N THR A 90 8.69 3.44 15.10
CA THR A 90 9.46 3.46 13.86
C THR A 90 9.50 4.90 13.34
N SER A 91 10.42 5.18 12.43
CA SER A 91 10.43 6.47 11.73
C SER A 91 9.62 6.37 10.44
N ALA A 92 8.71 7.31 10.25
CA ALA A 92 7.92 7.44 9.04
C ALA A 92 8.83 7.64 7.83
N ARG A 93 8.55 6.91 6.75
CA ARG A 93 9.29 6.99 5.49
C ARG A 93 8.42 6.47 4.36
N THR A 94 8.71 6.92 3.15
CA THR A 94 8.09 6.38 1.94
C THR A 94 8.59 4.95 1.68
N ALA A 95 7.79 4.15 0.97
CA ALA A 95 8.24 2.82 0.53
C ALA A 95 9.50 2.89 -0.36
N ARG A 96 9.69 4.01 -1.07
CA ARG A 96 10.90 4.30 -1.85
C ARG A 96 12.12 4.47 -0.96
N GLU A 97 12.04 5.37 0.02
CA GLU A 97 13.15 5.58 0.97
C GLU A 97 13.50 4.30 1.73
N LEU A 98 12.49 3.49 2.09
CA LEU A 98 12.71 2.16 2.67
C LEU A 98 13.51 1.26 1.71
N ALA A 99 13.09 1.18 0.45
CA ALA A 99 13.77 0.35 -0.55
C ALA A 99 15.21 0.81 -0.80
N GLU A 100 15.42 2.12 -0.91
CA GLU A 100 16.74 2.72 -1.14
C GLU A 100 17.66 2.54 0.07
N GLN A 101 17.16 2.78 1.30
CA GLN A 101 17.94 2.69 2.53
C GLN A 101 18.39 1.27 2.86
N PHE A 102 17.52 0.27 2.62
CA PHE A 102 17.78 -1.13 2.95
C PHE A 102 18.12 -1.98 1.72
N HIS A 103 18.31 -1.34 0.56
CA HIS A 103 18.63 -2.00 -0.71
C HIS A 103 17.65 -3.12 -1.07
N LEU A 104 16.36 -2.87 -0.87
CA LEU A 104 15.29 -3.84 -1.15
C LEU A 104 14.92 -3.80 -2.64
N GLN A 105 14.71 -4.97 -3.22
CA GLN A 105 14.29 -5.09 -4.61
C GLN A 105 12.81 -4.73 -4.81
N ILE A 106 11.98 -5.01 -3.82
CA ILE A 106 10.52 -4.82 -3.87
C ILE A 106 10.06 -4.30 -2.52
N ALA A 107 9.29 -3.21 -2.51
CA ALA A 107 8.71 -2.66 -1.30
C ALA A 107 7.28 -2.19 -1.54
N VAL A 108 6.43 -2.38 -0.53
CA VAL A 108 5.09 -1.79 -0.45
C VAL A 108 4.93 -1.06 0.88
N ASN A 109 3.93 -0.20 0.98
CA ASN A 109 3.53 0.31 2.30
C ASN A 109 2.99 -0.83 3.19
N GLY A 110 3.02 -0.61 4.50
CA GLY A 110 2.74 -1.65 5.50
C GLY A 110 1.50 -1.38 6.36
N SER A 111 1.67 -1.60 7.66
CA SER A 111 0.64 -1.39 8.69
C SER A 111 0.14 0.06 8.76
N HIS A 112 -1.01 0.25 9.41
CA HIS A 112 -1.46 1.58 9.81
C HIS A 112 -0.57 2.12 10.93
N PHE A 113 -0.55 3.44 11.11
CA PHE A 113 0.32 4.11 12.08
C PHE A 113 -0.34 5.33 12.70
N GLU A 114 0.18 5.77 13.83
CA GLU A 114 -0.25 6.98 14.53
C GLU A 114 0.96 7.77 15.10
N PRO A 115 0.86 9.10 15.26
CA PRO A 115 -0.26 9.94 14.83
C PRO A 115 -0.27 10.19 13.32
N PHE A 116 -1.45 10.51 12.79
CA PHE A 116 -1.63 10.95 11.42
C PHE A 116 -2.57 12.15 11.37
N ARG A 117 -2.18 13.19 10.63
CA ARG A 117 -3.00 14.39 10.40
C ARG A 117 -2.73 14.92 8.99
N SER A 118 -3.78 15.33 8.29
CA SER A 118 -3.65 15.98 6.99
C SER A 118 -4.72 17.06 6.87
N GLU A 119 -4.32 18.31 7.04
CA GLU A 119 -5.18 19.49 6.90
C GLU A 119 -4.93 20.23 5.57
N GLY A 120 -3.82 19.92 4.90
CA GLY A 120 -3.52 20.42 3.57
C GLY A 120 -2.19 19.89 3.04
N PRO A 121 -1.78 20.32 1.83
CA PRO A 121 -0.52 19.88 1.22
C PRO A 121 0.75 20.34 1.96
N TRP A 122 0.63 21.32 2.86
CA TRP A 122 1.74 21.89 3.64
C TRP A 122 1.61 21.68 5.15
N ASP A 123 0.43 21.25 5.61
CA ASP A 123 0.16 20.99 7.02
C ASP A 123 -0.33 19.54 7.16
N TYR A 124 0.63 18.65 7.35
CA TYR A 124 0.39 17.24 7.56
C TYR A 124 1.44 16.64 8.49
N TYR A 125 1.13 15.47 9.02
CA TYR A 125 1.99 14.65 9.85
C TYR A 125 1.66 13.18 9.58
N PRO A 126 2.65 12.28 9.55
CA PRO A 126 4.10 12.51 9.72
C PRO A 126 4.78 13.00 8.43
N HIS A 127 5.92 13.67 8.58
CA HIS A 127 6.91 13.82 7.52
C HIS A 127 7.90 12.65 7.55
N ALA A 128 8.66 12.46 6.47
CA ALA A 128 9.77 11.52 6.47
C ALA A 128 10.74 11.85 7.61
N GLY A 129 11.09 10.85 8.42
CA GLY A 129 11.91 11.00 9.62
C GLY A 129 11.11 11.01 10.92
N ASP A 130 9.87 11.51 10.91
CA ASP A 130 9.08 11.70 12.14
C ASP A 130 8.74 10.36 12.83
N PRO A 131 8.69 10.29 14.16
CA PRO A 131 8.40 9.07 14.89
C PRO A 131 6.91 8.71 14.79
N VAL A 132 6.61 7.45 14.49
CA VAL A 132 5.25 6.90 14.48
C VAL A 132 5.18 5.57 15.20
N ASP A 133 4.06 5.32 15.86
CA ASP A 133 3.72 4.00 16.40
C ASP A 133 2.97 3.19 15.35
N VAL A 134 3.32 1.91 15.22
CA VAL A 134 2.64 0.99 14.32
C VAL A 134 1.40 0.45 15.02
N MET A 135 0.24 0.64 14.40
CA MET A 135 -1.00 0.13 14.94
C MET A 135 -1.08 -1.39 14.82
N GLY A 136 -1.46 -2.04 15.93
CA GLY A 136 -1.45 -3.49 16.02
C GLY A 136 -0.02 -4.01 16.15
N TYR A 137 0.32 -5.04 15.40
CA TYR A 137 1.50 -5.88 15.61
C TYR A 137 2.60 -5.72 14.55
N ALA A 138 3.83 -5.48 14.99
CA ALA A 138 5.00 -5.35 14.15
C ALA A 138 6.23 -6.02 14.77
N VAL A 139 6.93 -6.79 13.94
CA VAL A 139 8.18 -7.48 14.28
C VAL A 139 9.16 -7.24 13.15
N SER A 140 10.38 -6.84 13.51
CA SER A 140 11.53 -6.80 12.61
C SER A 140 12.68 -7.59 13.25
N ASP A 141 13.28 -8.50 12.50
CA ASP A 141 14.38 -9.37 12.94
C ASP A 141 14.12 -10.07 14.29
N GLY A 142 12.89 -10.58 14.45
CA GLY A 142 12.45 -11.28 15.66
C GLY A 142 12.19 -10.38 16.87
N ARG A 143 12.39 -9.06 16.75
CA ARG A 143 12.09 -8.08 17.78
C ARG A 143 10.73 -7.43 17.53
N MET A 144 9.80 -7.67 18.45
CA MET A 144 8.53 -6.95 18.52
C MET A 144 8.78 -5.52 19.03
N TYR A 145 8.21 -4.54 18.33
CA TYR A 145 8.31 -3.13 18.73
C TYR A 145 6.96 -2.41 18.81
N SER A 146 5.84 -3.07 18.50
CA SER A 146 4.50 -2.49 18.70
C SER A 146 3.62 -3.35 19.63
N ASP A 147 2.38 -2.91 19.89
CA ASP A 147 1.46 -3.63 20.76
C ASP A 147 0.99 -4.98 20.16
N ASN A 148 0.88 -6.02 20.98
CA ASN A 148 0.16 -7.22 20.57
C ASN A 148 -1.35 -7.10 20.77
N ARG A 149 -1.97 -6.17 20.04
CA ARG A 149 -3.42 -6.00 20.03
C ARG A 149 -4.07 -7.19 19.32
N ALA A 150 -4.94 -7.91 20.02
CA ALA A 150 -5.53 -9.16 19.53
C ALA A 150 -6.55 -8.93 18.41
N GLU A 151 -7.16 -7.74 18.39
CA GLU A 151 -8.16 -7.33 17.41
C GLU A 151 -7.58 -7.03 16.03
N TRP A 152 -6.27 -6.78 15.93
CA TRP A 152 -5.59 -6.54 14.66
C TRP A 152 -5.12 -7.86 14.05
N PRO A 153 -5.67 -8.28 12.89
CA PRO A 153 -5.13 -9.41 12.18
C PRO A 153 -3.70 -9.11 11.71
N LYS A 154 -2.85 -10.12 11.78
CA LYS A 154 -1.41 -9.99 11.54
C LYS A 154 -0.91 -11.08 10.64
N PHE A 155 -0.06 -10.70 9.70
CA PHE A 155 0.70 -11.62 8.86
C PHE A 155 2.11 -11.69 9.41
N CYS A 156 2.58 -12.91 9.61
CA CYS A 156 3.91 -13.21 10.06
C CYS A 156 4.67 -13.92 8.95
N PHE A 157 5.95 -13.59 8.88
CA PHE A 157 6.89 -14.16 7.96
C PHE A 157 8.06 -14.72 8.74
N ASN A 158 8.57 -15.85 8.28
CA ASN A 158 9.91 -16.30 8.60
C ASN A 158 10.65 -16.63 7.30
N ALA A 159 11.89 -17.09 7.38
CA ALA A 159 12.71 -17.35 6.20
C ALA A 159 12.13 -18.45 5.26
N GLN A 160 11.13 -19.22 5.68
CA GLN A 160 10.58 -20.34 4.91
C GLN A 160 9.04 -20.34 4.79
N GLN A 161 8.33 -19.46 5.50
CA GLN A 161 6.88 -19.55 5.65
C GLN A 161 6.22 -18.18 5.80
N VAL A 162 5.03 -18.06 5.23
CA VAL A 162 4.08 -16.97 5.43
C VAL A 162 2.84 -17.51 6.12
N PHE A 163 2.34 -16.84 7.16
CA PHE A 163 1.17 -17.29 7.89
C PHE A 163 0.44 -16.16 8.63
N VAL A 164 -0.88 -16.27 8.72
CA VAL A 164 -1.66 -15.44 9.64
C VAL A 164 -1.33 -15.83 11.08
N CYS A 165 -0.86 -14.87 11.88
CA CYS A 165 -0.48 -15.08 13.26
C CYS A 165 -1.69 -15.04 14.21
N GLY A 166 -1.93 -16.13 14.95
CA GLY A 166 -2.76 -16.11 16.16
C GLY A 166 -1.97 -15.61 17.38
N VAL A 167 -2.67 -15.29 18.48
CA VAL A 167 -2.08 -14.71 19.72
C VAL A 167 -0.90 -15.53 20.28
N GLY A 168 -0.87 -16.86 20.09
CA GLY A 168 0.20 -17.74 20.57
C GLY A 168 1.30 -18.13 19.56
N GLN A 169 1.17 -17.78 18.27
CA GLN A 169 2.13 -18.16 17.21
C GLN A 169 3.16 -17.07 16.88
N VAL A 170 3.00 -15.92 17.51
CA VAL A 170 3.81 -14.72 17.35
C VAL A 170 5.31 -14.94 17.66
N LEU A 171 5.63 -15.81 18.61
CA LEU A 171 7.01 -16.07 19.07
C LEU A 171 7.92 -16.73 18.02
N LYS A 172 7.38 -17.13 16.86
CA LYS A 172 8.12 -17.82 15.79
C LYS A 172 8.35 -16.95 14.55
N ALA A 173 7.88 -15.70 14.57
CA ALA A 173 8.01 -14.79 13.44
C ALA A 173 9.33 -14.04 13.50
N THR A 174 10.06 -13.96 12.38
CA THR A 174 11.19 -13.02 12.25
C THR A 174 10.73 -11.68 11.73
N GLN A 175 9.61 -11.64 11.01
CA GLN A 175 8.98 -10.43 10.51
C GLN A 175 7.47 -10.51 10.75
N ALA A 176 6.82 -9.40 11.06
CA ALA A 176 5.36 -9.35 11.16
C ALA A 176 4.83 -7.97 10.84
N ILE A 177 3.67 -7.93 10.19
CA ILE A 177 2.89 -6.71 9.96
C ILE A 177 1.44 -6.94 10.35
N ALA A 178 0.78 -5.87 10.79
CA ALA A 178 -0.64 -5.87 11.09
C ALA A 178 -1.40 -5.11 10.02
N GLY A 179 -2.62 -5.57 9.77
CA GLY A 179 -3.52 -4.94 8.83
C GLY A 179 -4.84 -4.62 9.50
N GLY A 180 -5.58 -3.66 8.93
CA GLY A 180 -6.84 -3.24 9.52
C GLY A 180 -7.88 -4.35 9.55
N ARG A 181 -7.87 -5.26 8.57
CA ARG A 181 -8.87 -6.33 8.41
C ARG A 181 -8.32 -7.53 7.65
N LEU A 182 -8.84 -8.71 7.96
CA LEU A 182 -8.65 -9.91 7.15
C LEU A 182 -9.79 -9.99 6.13
N LEU A 183 -9.48 -9.95 4.84
CA LEU A 183 -10.45 -9.98 3.75
C LEU A 183 -10.87 -11.41 3.41
N LEU A 184 -9.92 -12.35 3.37
CA LEU A 184 -10.19 -13.76 3.14
C LEU A 184 -9.68 -14.62 4.30
N ARG A 185 -10.45 -15.64 4.65
CA ARG A 185 -10.07 -16.70 5.58
C ARG A 185 -10.55 -18.03 5.01
N TRP A 186 -9.61 -18.94 4.73
CA TRP A 186 -9.91 -20.24 4.11
C TRP A 186 -10.70 -20.09 2.80
N GLY A 187 -10.27 -19.14 1.95
CA GLY A 187 -10.89 -18.87 0.64
C GLY A 187 -12.25 -18.17 0.70
N ASN A 188 -12.80 -18.00 1.89
CA ASN A 188 -14.07 -17.34 2.11
C ASN A 188 -13.85 -15.87 2.47
N VAL A 189 -14.71 -15.01 1.92
CA VAL A 189 -14.79 -13.61 2.35
C VAL A 189 -15.11 -13.58 3.84
N SER A 190 -14.26 -12.92 4.62
CA SER A 190 -14.30 -12.95 6.07
C SER A 190 -15.64 -12.42 6.61
N PRO A 191 -16.31 -13.11 7.56
CA PRO A 191 -17.58 -12.66 8.16
C PRO A 191 -17.49 -11.28 8.83
N ASN A 192 -16.31 -10.86 9.30
CA ASN A 192 -16.10 -9.53 9.89
C ASN A 192 -16.12 -8.38 8.84
N MET A 193 -16.56 -8.67 7.61
CA MET A 193 -17.13 -7.67 6.72
C MET A 193 -18.52 -7.17 7.19
N ASP A 194 -19.13 -7.74 8.23
CA ASP A 194 -20.48 -7.44 8.78
C ASP A 194 -20.68 -6.06 9.44
N GLY A 195 -19.77 -5.10 9.24
CA GLY A 195 -20.07 -3.68 9.46
C GLY A 195 -20.35 -3.00 8.12
N PRO A 196 -20.90 -1.77 8.05
CA PRO A 196 -20.93 -1.04 6.78
C PRO A 196 -19.51 -0.93 6.24
N LEU A 197 -19.15 -1.76 5.27
CA LEU A 197 -17.89 -1.66 4.57
C LEU A 197 -17.86 -0.26 3.94
N PRO A 198 -16.73 0.43 3.97
CA PRO A 198 -16.51 1.51 3.02
C PRO A 198 -16.64 0.91 1.62
N SER A 199 -17.83 1.05 1.04
CA SER A 199 -18.14 0.66 -0.34
C SER A 199 -17.43 1.57 -1.34
N GLN A 200 -16.87 2.69 -0.84
CA GLN A 200 -16.09 3.60 -1.62
C GLN A 200 -14.85 2.90 -2.21
N PRO A 201 -14.69 2.94 -3.54
CA PRO A 201 -13.46 2.55 -4.20
C PRO A 201 -12.30 3.42 -3.74
N LEU A 202 -11.22 2.79 -3.28
CA LEU A 202 -10.01 3.47 -2.81
C LEU A 202 -8.77 2.74 -3.36
N PRO A 203 -7.61 3.41 -3.38
CA PRO A 203 -6.33 2.70 -3.50
C PRO A 203 -6.19 1.69 -2.36
N ARG A 204 -5.69 0.50 -2.67
CA ARG A 204 -5.57 -0.62 -1.72
C ARG A 204 -4.19 -1.24 -1.79
N THR A 205 -3.71 -1.70 -0.64
CA THR A 205 -2.55 -2.57 -0.53
C THR A 205 -2.98 -3.79 0.29
N VAL A 206 -2.69 -4.99 -0.23
CA VAL A 206 -2.96 -6.24 0.49
C VAL A 206 -1.78 -7.20 0.38
N VAL A 207 -1.68 -8.08 1.37
CA VAL A 207 -0.81 -9.26 1.32
C VAL A 207 -1.66 -10.51 1.49
N GLY A 208 -1.32 -11.58 0.76
CA GLY A 208 -2.06 -12.83 0.86
C GLY A 208 -1.23 -14.05 0.49
N TYR A 209 -1.76 -15.24 0.79
CA TYR A 209 -1.17 -16.53 0.40
C TYR A 209 -2.25 -17.59 0.16
N ASN A 210 -1.90 -18.65 -0.59
CA ASN A 210 -2.81 -19.76 -0.90
C ASN A 210 -2.84 -20.83 0.21
N ALA A 211 -3.84 -21.72 0.23
CA ALA A 211 -4.00 -22.73 1.29
C ALA A 211 -2.74 -23.56 1.54
N LEU A 212 -2.02 -23.91 0.47
CA LEU A 212 -0.81 -24.72 0.52
C LEU A 212 0.45 -23.94 0.93
N ARG A 213 0.38 -22.61 1.02
CA ARG A 213 1.50 -21.71 1.30
C ARG A 213 2.67 -21.91 0.34
N THR A 214 2.34 -22.19 -0.91
CA THR A 214 3.29 -22.28 -2.03
C THR A 214 3.33 -20.99 -2.83
N ARG A 215 2.33 -20.11 -2.68
CA ARG A 215 2.29 -18.80 -3.30
C ARG A 215 1.93 -17.71 -2.29
N ALA A 216 2.59 -16.57 -2.42
CA ALA A 216 2.19 -15.34 -1.75
C ALA A 216 2.07 -14.21 -2.77
N TRP A 217 1.29 -13.19 -2.40
CA TRP A 217 1.09 -12.01 -3.21
C TRP A 217 1.23 -10.75 -2.39
N LEU A 218 1.90 -9.75 -2.97
CA LEU A 218 1.71 -8.34 -2.63
C LEU A 218 0.92 -7.71 -3.77
N VAL A 219 -0.25 -7.15 -3.46
CA VAL A 219 -1.10 -6.51 -4.47
C VAL A 219 -1.39 -5.08 -4.09
N VAL A 220 -1.14 -4.20 -5.05
CA VAL A 220 -1.45 -2.77 -4.98
C VAL A 220 -2.45 -2.44 -6.07
N VAL A 221 -3.53 -1.74 -5.71
CA VAL A 221 -4.52 -1.22 -6.65
C VAL A 221 -4.47 0.29 -6.60
N ASP A 222 -4.21 0.92 -7.74
CA ASP A 222 -4.28 2.37 -7.90
C ASP A 222 -5.71 2.86 -7.66
N GLY A 223 -5.89 4.11 -7.23
CA GLY A 223 -7.23 4.68 -7.06
C GLY A 223 -7.24 6.20 -7.08
N ARG A 224 -8.44 6.80 -6.99
CA ARG A 224 -8.65 8.26 -7.06
C ARG A 224 -8.16 8.90 -8.36
N GLN A 225 -8.03 8.13 -9.44
CA GLN A 225 -7.60 8.60 -10.75
C GLN A 225 -8.73 8.39 -11.77
N LYS A 226 -9.68 9.34 -11.82
CA LYS A 226 -10.88 9.27 -12.68
C LYS A 226 -10.51 8.91 -14.13
N GLY A 227 -11.19 7.92 -14.69
CA GLY A 227 -10.95 7.44 -16.06
C GLY A 227 -9.68 6.60 -16.26
N TYR A 228 -8.83 6.45 -15.23
CA TYR A 228 -7.61 5.67 -15.29
C TYR A 228 -7.63 4.47 -14.32
N SER A 229 -7.69 4.73 -13.02
CA SER A 229 -7.91 3.73 -11.97
C SER A 229 -8.70 4.34 -10.83
N GLU A 230 -9.89 3.83 -10.61
CA GLU A 230 -10.82 4.37 -9.61
C GLU A 230 -10.71 3.67 -8.26
N GLY A 231 -10.01 2.53 -8.20
CA GLY A 231 -9.76 1.77 -6.98
C GLY A 231 -10.75 0.64 -6.75
N MET A 232 -10.59 -0.05 -5.63
CA MET A 232 -11.46 -1.16 -5.19
C MET A 232 -12.02 -0.89 -3.80
N SER A 233 -13.28 -1.28 -3.59
CA SER A 233 -13.84 -1.50 -2.26
C SER A 233 -13.13 -2.69 -1.60
N LEU A 234 -13.27 -2.84 -0.28
CA LEU A 234 -12.71 -3.98 0.44
C LEU A 234 -13.31 -5.32 -0.03
N PHE A 235 -14.58 -5.33 -0.41
CA PHE A 235 -15.25 -6.52 -0.93
C PHE A 235 -14.68 -6.93 -2.29
N GLU A 236 -14.62 -6.00 -3.25
CA GLU A 236 -14.03 -6.26 -4.56
C GLU A 236 -12.57 -6.72 -4.45
N MET A 237 -11.81 -6.15 -3.50
CA MET A 237 -10.43 -6.58 -3.25
C MET A 237 -10.36 -8.03 -2.71
N GLY A 238 -11.31 -8.42 -1.85
CA GLY A 238 -11.42 -9.79 -1.35
C GLY A 238 -11.75 -10.77 -2.46
N GLU A 239 -12.77 -10.47 -3.27
CA GLU A 239 -13.15 -11.27 -4.44
C GLU A 239 -11.99 -11.39 -5.43
N TYR A 240 -11.30 -10.28 -5.71
CA TYR A 240 -10.15 -10.26 -6.61
C TYR A 240 -9.02 -11.18 -6.14
N MET A 241 -8.68 -11.15 -4.85
CA MET A 241 -7.65 -12.02 -4.31
C MET A 241 -8.08 -13.49 -4.26
N ARG A 242 -9.38 -13.76 -4.08
CA ARG A 242 -9.91 -15.13 -4.14
C ARG A 242 -9.75 -15.69 -5.54
N ASP A 243 -10.04 -14.88 -6.56
CA ASP A 243 -9.89 -15.27 -7.97
C ASP A 243 -8.41 -15.47 -8.36
N LEU A 244 -7.48 -14.78 -7.71
CA LEU A 244 -6.04 -15.06 -7.80
C LEU A 244 -5.61 -16.37 -7.12
N GLY A 245 -6.50 -17.00 -6.34
CA GLY A 245 -6.23 -18.24 -5.61
C GLY A 245 -5.70 -18.04 -4.19
N ALA A 246 -5.92 -16.87 -3.59
CA ALA A 246 -5.56 -16.63 -2.19
C ALA A 246 -6.63 -17.21 -1.23
N ASP A 247 -6.15 -17.79 -0.14
CA ASP A 247 -6.99 -18.32 0.94
C ASP A 247 -7.02 -17.41 2.16
N PHE A 248 -5.92 -16.68 2.38
CA PHE A 248 -5.79 -15.71 3.45
C PHE A 248 -5.30 -14.40 2.87
N VAL A 249 -5.98 -13.31 3.21
CA VAL A 249 -5.67 -11.98 2.69
C VAL A 249 -5.82 -10.96 3.80
N LEU A 250 -4.76 -10.20 4.06
CA LEU A 250 -4.74 -9.10 5.00
C LEU A 250 -4.73 -7.77 4.24
N ASN A 251 -5.67 -6.89 4.59
CA ASN A 251 -5.69 -5.52 4.10
C ASN A 251 -4.74 -4.65 4.93
N LEU A 252 -3.75 -4.07 4.25
CA LEU A 252 -2.78 -3.13 4.82
C LEU A 252 -3.30 -1.70 4.76
N ASP A 253 -2.47 -0.73 5.13
CA ASP A 253 -2.81 0.67 4.97
C ASP A 253 -3.05 1.00 3.48
N GLY A 254 -4.01 1.87 3.21
CA GLY A 254 -4.51 2.15 1.87
C GLY A 254 -4.47 3.64 1.52
N GLY A 255 -5.26 4.03 0.53
CA GLY A 255 -5.44 5.46 0.22
C GLY A 255 -4.14 6.13 -0.22
N GLY A 256 -3.73 7.19 0.49
CA GLY A 256 -2.52 7.95 0.14
C GLY A 256 -1.22 7.18 0.37
N SER A 257 -1.25 6.16 1.23
CA SER A 257 -0.09 5.34 1.57
C SER A 257 0.21 4.28 0.51
N THR A 258 -0.79 3.92 -0.30
CA THR A 258 -0.71 2.83 -1.29
C THR A 258 0.43 3.08 -2.28
N THR A 259 1.49 2.28 -2.17
CA THR A 259 2.71 2.42 -2.96
C THR A 259 3.30 1.05 -3.25
N LEU A 260 3.80 0.85 -4.48
CA LEU A 260 4.65 -0.27 -4.87
C LEU A 260 5.94 0.27 -5.48
N VAL A 261 7.07 -0.20 -4.98
CA VAL A 261 8.41 0.07 -5.51
C VAL A 261 8.99 -1.24 -5.99
N ILE A 262 9.55 -1.22 -7.20
CA ILE A 262 10.29 -2.33 -7.79
C ILE A 262 11.59 -1.72 -8.32
N GLU A 263 12.70 -2.08 -7.69
CA GLU A 263 14.04 -1.82 -8.19
C GLU A 263 14.40 -2.86 -9.25
N ARG A 264 15.10 -2.44 -10.30
CA ARG A 264 15.47 -3.27 -11.45
C ARG A 264 16.94 -3.17 -11.75
#